data_AF-A0A1C5CUQ5-F1
#
_entry.id   AF-A0A1C5CUQ5-F1
#
_cell.length_a   1.000
_cell.length_b   1.000
_cell.length_c   1.000
_cell.angle_alpha   90.00
_cell.angle_beta   90.00
_cell.angle_gamma   90.00
#
_symmetry.space_group_name_H-M   'P 1'
#
loop_
_entity.id
_entity.type
_entity.pdbx_description
1 polymer ?
#
loop_
_entity_poly.entity_id
_entity_poly.type
_entity_poly.pdbx_seq_one_letter_code
_entity_poly.pdbx_strand_id
1 'polypeptide(L)'
;MKIRTFIATASLVASGSLLAFSGSAQAALYTTCVGDGGAVTVSNDLVVPAGKSCTLTGTKVKGTVTVEAGADLVAAGATFNGAVTVEEDAYLDLTDTTVKGALTTNSAFGAHLETSNLKEVDATEGFVYAVDSTLGGNVSAEAGELYISGSTLSGSLTGDGNQYSDVYDTTVKGALTVNGNTLGGVFCASEVYGAAKYAGNADNLQLGGEGLLGSCAGASYFGGNLAVTDNTAKAVLDNAIVRGGLTATGNDPVLVVGELARIRGTVTGETAAVGASSSLSARKAAPQDRGADLAGKAAARAAAARADAHEAGRSHL
;
A
#
# COMPACT_ATOMS: atom_id res chain seq x y z
N MET A 1 18.19 -55.50 73.88
CA MET A 1 18.46 -54.07 74.13
C MET A 1 17.14 -53.36 74.42
N LYS A 2 17.14 -52.42 75.38
CA LYS A 2 15.99 -51.78 76.04
C LYS A 2 15.07 -50.94 75.12
N ILE A 3 13.77 -50.98 75.42
CA ILE A 3 12.74 -49.98 75.09
C ILE A 3 13.00 -48.69 75.88
N ARG A 4 12.82 -47.49 75.28
CA ARG A 4 12.29 -46.27 75.94
C ARG A 4 11.63 -45.28 74.97
N THR A 5 10.42 -44.89 75.35
CA THR A 5 9.49 -43.87 74.83
C THR A 5 9.83 -42.47 75.39
N PHE A 6 9.08 -41.42 74.94
CA PHE A 6 8.85 -40.05 75.50
C PHE A 6 9.71 -38.92 74.90
N ILE A 7 9.27 -37.67 74.59
CA ILE A 7 8.09 -36.82 74.94
C ILE A 7 7.90 -35.70 73.87
N ALA A 8 6.69 -35.11 73.84
CA ALA A 8 6.15 -34.03 73.01
C ALA A 8 6.56 -32.58 73.38
N THR A 9 6.32 -31.62 72.47
CA THR A 9 5.83 -30.21 72.64
C THR A 9 5.86 -29.49 71.27
N ALA A 10 4.75 -29.16 70.60
CA ALA A 10 3.82 -28.02 70.77
C ALA A 10 4.42 -26.63 70.43
N SER A 11 3.95 -25.97 69.35
CA SER A 11 3.67 -24.52 69.27
C SER A 11 2.97 -24.13 67.96
N LEU A 12 1.92 -23.32 68.14
CA LEU A 12 0.94 -22.81 67.19
C LEU A 12 1.31 -21.35 66.87
N VAL A 13 1.46 -20.94 65.60
CA VAL A 13 1.37 -19.51 65.22
C VAL A 13 0.72 -19.37 63.85
N ALA A 14 -0.45 -18.74 63.86
CA ALA A 14 -1.19 -18.26 62.70
C ALA A 14 -0.52 -17.03 62.09
N SER A 15 -0.58 -16.87 60.77
CA SER A 15 -0.74 -15.57 60.09
C SER A 15 -1.02 -15.80 58.61
N GLY A 16 -2.28 -15.62 58.22
CA GLY A 16 -2.68 -15.53 56.82
C GLY A 16 -1.99 -14.34 56.17
N SER A 17 -1.39 -14.58 55.01
CA SER A 17 -0.90 -13.53 54.12
C SER A 17 -1.61 -13.70 52.79
N LEU A 18 -2.80 -13.10 52.69
CA LEU A 18 -3.43 -12.79 51.41
C LEU A 18 -2.51 -11.78 50.71
N LEU A 19 -1.60 -12.26 49.87
CA LEU A 19 -0.92 -11.41 48.91
C LEU A 19 -1.93 -11.05 47.83
N ALA A 20 -2.71 -9.99 48.08
CA ALA A 20 -3.42 -9.28 47.04
C ALA A 20 -2.37 -8.66 46.11
N PHE A 21 -2.03 -9.37 45.04
CA PHE A 21 -1.39 -8.77 43.88
C PHE A 21 -2.41 -7.79 43.28
N SER A 22 -2.37 -6.55 43.76
CA SER A 22 -2.91 -5.42 43.01
C SER A 22 -2.01 -5.26 41.79
N GLY A 23 -2.33 -6.00 40.71
CA GLY A 23 -1.81 -5.67 39.40
C GLY A 23 -2.11 -4.21 39.16
N SER A 24 -1.08 -3.38 39.06
CA SER A 24 -1.23 -2.00 38.64
C SER A 24 -1.88 -2.06 37.26
N ALA A 25 -3.17 -1.74 37.19
CA ALA A 25 -3.80 -1.36 35.94
C ALA A 25 -3.12 -0.05 35.52
N GLN A 26 -1.99 -0.18 34.82
CA GLN A 26 -1.48 0.89 34.00
C GLN A 26 -2.55 1.04 32.93
N ALA A 27 -3.48 1.96 33.18
CA ALA A 27 -4.52 2.31 32.23
C ALA A 27 -3.79 2.76 30.97
N ALA A 28 -3.69 1.85 30.01
CA ALA A 28 -3.11 2.20 28.74
C ALA A 28 -4.00 3.30 28.16
N LEU A 29 -3.40 4.46 27.85
CA LEU A 29 -4.11 5.69 27.47
C LEU A 29 -4.63 5.62 26.03
N TYR A 30 -4.99 4.43 25.55
CA TYR A 30 -5.55 4.20 24.22
C TYR A 30 -7.00 3.72 24.31
N THR A 31 -7.75 3.97 23.24
CA THR A 31 -9.12 3.54 23.06
C THR A 31 -9.10 2.36 22.11
N THR A 32 -9.80 1.30 22.48
CA THR A 32 -9.90 0.12 21.65
C THR A 32 -11.16 0.19 20.80
N CYS A 33 -11.02 -0.07 19.49
CA CYS A 33 -12.16 -0.31 18.61
C CYS A 33 -12.29 -1.80 18.28
N VAL A 34 -13.44 -2.36 18.64
CA VAL A 34 -13.90 -3.66 18.15
C VAL A 34 -15.38 -3.47 17.83
N GLY A 35 -15.77 -3.81 16.60
CA GLY A 35 -17.13 -3.65 16.13
C GLY A 35 -17.43 -2.32 15.43
N ASP A 36 -18.71 -1.95 15.38
CA ASP A 36 -19.20 -0.79 14.64
C ASP A 36 -19.05 0.52 15.43
N GLY A 37 -18.26 1.44 14.90
CA GLY A 37 -18.00 2.78 15.41
C GLY A 37 -18.71 3.87 14.62
N GLY A 38 -19.40 4.77 15.33
CA GLY A 38 -20.14 5.88 14.74
C GLY A 38 -19.37 7.19 14.69
N ALA A 39 -20.10 8.27 14.40
CA ALA A 39 -19.56 9.63 14.32
C ALA A 39 -19.26 10.19 15.72
N VAL A 40 -18.13 9.81 16.29
CA VAL A 40 -17.64 10.26 17.60
C VAL A 40 -16.22 10.82 17.50
N THR A 41 -15.75 11.48 18.55
CA THR A 41 -14.36 11.96 18.65
C THR A 41 -13.60 11.19 19.71
N VAL A 42 -12.64 10.37 19.26
CA VAL A 42 -11.69 9.66 20.12
C VAL A 42 -10.56 10.63 20.47
N SER A 43 -10.41 10.93 21.76
CA SER A 43 -9.51 12.00 22.21
C SER A 43 -8.04 11.58 22.33
N ASN A 44 -7.78 10.28 22.38
CA ASN A 44 -6.46 9.66 22.52
C ASN A 44 -6.19 8.74 21.33
N ASP A 45 -5.19 7.86 21.46
CA ASP A 45 -4.83 6.91 20.41
C ASP A 45 -5.92 5.83 20.26
N LEU A 46 -6.14 5.37 19.04
CA LEU A 46 -7.09 4.30 18.71
C LEU A 46 -6.31 3.03 18.34
N VAL A 47 -6.69 1.91 18.92
CA VAL A 47 -6.13 0.59 18.60
C VAL A 47 -7.25 -0.35 18.15
N VAL A 48 -7.08 -0.97 16.99
CA VAL A 48 -7.86 -2.16 16.60
C VAL A 48 -7.03 -3.38 17.01
N PRO A 49 -7.47 -4.17 18.01
CA PRO A 49 -6.66 -5.26 18.55
C PRO A 49 -6.44 -6.37 17.55
N ALA A 50 -5.37 -7.14 17.74
CA ALA A 50 -5.00 -8.24 16.86
C ALA A 50 -6.17 -9.20 16.56
N GLY A 51 -6.35 -9.53 15.28
CA GLY A 51 -7.41 -10.40 14.78
C GLY A 51 -8.84 -9.91 15.06
N LYS A 52 -9.04 -8.61 15.30
CA LYS A 52 -10.36 -7.98 15.45
C LYS A 52 -10.65 -7.05 14.29
N SER A 53 -11.94 -6.81 14.09
CA SER A 53 -12.41 -5.93 13.04
C SER A 53 -13.13 -4.72 13.65
N CYS A 54 -12.88 -3.56 13.08
CA CYS A 54 -13.48 -2.29 13.45
C CYS A 54 -13.99 -1.60 12.19
N THR A 55 -15.25 -1.15 12.23
CA THR A 55 -15.75 -0.20 11.23
C THR A 55 -15.89 1.17 11.86
N LEU A 56 -15.53 2.23 11.14
CA LEU A 56 -15.68 3.61 11.59
C LEU A 56 -16.46 4.40 10.56
N THR A 57 -17.53 5.07 10.98
CA THR A 57 -18.30 5.98 10.11
C THR A 57 -18.30 7.39 10.70
N GLY A 58 -17.64 8.33 10.03
CA GLY A 58 -17.58 9.73 10.46
C GLY A 58 -16.76 9.98 11.73
N THR A 59 -15.97 9.01 12.18
CA THR A 59 -15.19 9.08 13.42
C THR A 59 -13.99 10.00 13.28
N LYS A 60 -13.68 10.77 14.33
CA LYS A 60 -12.49 11.62 14.41
C LYS A 60 -11.54 11.11 15.49
N VAL A 61 -10.33 10.72 15.12
CA VAL A 61 -9.29 10.29 16.07
C VAL A 61 -8.25 11.40 16.20
N LYS A 62 -8.03 11.87 17.43
CA LYS A 62 -7.03 12.91 17.70
C LYS A 62 -5.61 12.34 17.82
N GLY A 63 -5.48 11.15 18.38
CA GLY A 63 -4.21 10.44 18.53
C GLY A 63 -3.79 9.69 17.27
N THR A 64 -2.86 8.75 17.43
CA THR A 64 -2.48 7.79 16.40
C THR A 64 -3.52 6.69 16.27
N VAL A 65 -3.50 5.98 15.14
CA VAL A 65 -4.31 4.79 14.91
C VAL A 65 -3.35 3.62 14.69
N THR A 66 -3.55 2.53 15.42
CA THR A 66 -2.80 1.28 15.22
C THR A 66 -3.79 0.17 14.90
N VAL A 67 -3.56 -0.50 13.78
CA VAL A 67 -4.27 -1.73 13.38
C VAL A 67 -3.29 -2.86 13.62
N GLU A 68 -3.48 -3.59 14.72
CA GLU A 68 -2.56 -4.66 15.12
C GLU A 68 -2.64 -5.87 14.19
N ALA A 69 -1.73 -6.82 14.36
CA ALA A 69 -1.57 -7.94 13.44
C ALA A 69 -2.87 -8.72 13.17
N GLY A 70 -3.14 -8.98 11.89
CA GLY A 70 -4.33 -9.66 11.40
C GLY A 70 -5.66 -8.95 11.66
N ALA A 71 -5.63 -7.72 12.19
CA ALA A 71 -6.81 -6.92 12.45
C ALA A 71 -7.25 -6.13 11.21
N ASP A 72 -8.53 -5.75 11.16
CA ASP A 72 -9.08 -5.01 10.03
C ASP A 72 -9.72 -3.69 10.48
N LEU A 73 -9.35 -2.59 9.82
CA LEU A 73 -9.98 -1.30 10.00
C LEU A 73 -10.62 -0.85 8.68
N VAL A 74 -11.94 -0.70 8.69
CA VAL A 74 -12.71 -0.16 7.57
C VAL A 74 -13.33 1.18 7.98
N ALA A 75 -12.85 2.28 7.41
CA ALA A 75 -13.27 3.62 7.79
C ALA A 75 -13.85 4.41 6.62
N ALA A 76 -15.03 4.99 6.83
CA ALA A 76 -15.73 5.83 5.86
C ALA A 76 -15.98 7.23 6.44
N GLY A 77 -15.58 8.28 5.71
CA GLY A 77 -15.77 9.66 6.14
C GLY A 77 -15.02 10.04 7.42
N ALA A 78 -13.95 9.30 7.77
CA ALA A 78 -13.24 9.48 9.02
C ALA A 78 -12.17 10.59 8.95
N THR A 79 -11.66 11.00 10.11
CA THR A 79 -10.49 11.89 10.18
C THR A 79 -9.51 11.37 11.23
N PHE A 80 -8.31 11.03 10.79
CA PHE A 80 -7.19 10.65 11.64
C PHE A 80 -6.19 11.79 11.67
N ASN A 81 -6.07 12.45 12.83
CA ASN A 81 -5.15 13.58 12.99
C ASN A 81 -3.70 13.12 13.22
N GLY A 82 -3.50 11.92 13.77
CA GLY A 82 -2.19 11.31 13.95
C GLY A 82 -1.77 10.44 12.76
N ALA A 83 -0.66 9.72 12.96
CA ALA A 83 -0.21 8.67 12.07
C ALA A 83 -1.09 7.43 12.18
N VAL A 84 -1.10 6.63 11.11
CA VAL A 84 -1.78 5.34 11.05
C VAL A 84 -0.71 4.27 10.81
N THR A 85 -0.67 3.26 11.66
CA THR A 85 0.22 2.10 11.52
C THR A 85 -0.63 0.84 11.33
N VAL A 86 -0.30 0.05 10.31
CA VAL A 86 -0.98 -1.20 9.97
C VAL A 86 0.05 -2.32 10.05
N GLU A 87 -0.13 -3.22 11.00
CA GLU A 87 0.83 -4.28 11.30
C GLU A 87 0.64 -5.52 10.41
N GLU A 88 1.41 -6.57 10.70
CA GLU A 88 1.48 -7.81 9.93
C GLU A 88 0.10 -8.41 9.61
N ASP A 89 -0.18 -8.73 8.34
CA ASP A 89 -1.45 -9.29 7.84
C ASP A 89 -2.71 -8.44 8.17
N ALA A 90 -2.53 -7.23 8.70
CA ALA A 90 -3.64 -6.34 8.99
C ALA A 90 -4.12 -5.64 7.71
N TYR A 91 -5.37 -5.20 7.70
CA TYR A 91 -5.99 -4.54 6.56
C TYR A 91 -6.52 -3.15 6.93
N LEU A 92 -6.31 -2.20 6.02
CA LEU A 92 -6.85 -0.86 6.12
C LEU A 92 -7.66 -0.53 4.86
N ASP A 93 -8.92 -0.15 5.05
CA ASP A 93 -9.81 0.33 3.98
C ASP A 93 -10.31 1.72 4.33
N LEU A 94 -9.94 2.72 3.54
CA LEU A 94 -10.29 4.11 3.73
C LEU A 94 -11.13 4.61 2.56
N THR A 95 -12.36 5.02 2.83
CA THR A 95 -13.21 5.74 1.87
C THR A 95 -13.50 7.15 2.41
N ASP A 96 -13.38 8.18 1.58
CA ASP A 96 -13.67 9.58 1.96
C ASP A 96 -12.97 10.03 3.26
N THR A 97 -11.78 9.49 3.54
CA THR A 97 -11.11 9.66 4.83
C THR A 97 -9.90 10.58 4.72
N THR A 98 -9.65 11.36 5.77
CA THR A 98 -8.45 12.20 5.86
C THR A 98 -7.47 11.65 6.90
N VAL A 99 -6.22 11.40 6.49
CA VAL A 99 -5.10 11.05 7.35
C VAL A 99 -4.07 12.17 7.31
N LYS A 100 -3.92 12.91 8.41
CA LYS A 100 -2.99 14.05 8.50
C LYS A 100 -1.56 13.63 8.84
N GLY A 101 -1.40 12.50 9.51
CA GLY A 101 -0.11 11.86 9.71
C GLY A 101 0.31 11.01 8.51
N ALA A 102 1.46 10.34 8.63
CA ALA A 102 1.85 9.31 7.67
C ALA A 102 1.03 8.03 7.88
N LEU A 103 0.79 7.30 6.80
CA LEU A 103 0.35 5.91 6.82
C LEU A 103 1.59 5.02 6.65
N THR A 104 1.81 4.11 7.60
CA THR A 104 2.88 3.11 7.54
C THR A 104 2.29 1.70 7.59
N THR A 105 2.70 0.82 6.69
CA THR A 105 2.31 -0.60 6.72
C THR A 105 3.54 -1.51 6.90
N ASN A 106 3.50 -2.37 7.92
CA ASN A 106 4.56 -3.30 8.29
C ASN A 106 4.12 -4.72 7.94
N SER A 107 4.39 -5.18 6.71
CA SER A 107 3.93 -6.50 6.23
C SER A 107 2.43 -6.72 6.33
N ALA A 108 1.66 -5.64 6.12
CA ALA A 108 0.21 -5.68 6.12
C ALA A 108 -0.32 -6.57 4.98
N PHE A 109 -1.57 -7.01 5.10
CA PHE A 109 -2.28 -7.61 3.97
C PHE A 109 -2.42 -6.58 2.83
N GLY A 110 -2.76 -5.34 3.19
CA GLY A 110 -2.74 -4.20 2.27
C GLY A 110 -3.51 -2.99 2.79
N ALA A 111 -3.44 -1.91 2.01
CA ALA A 111 -4.18 -0.68 2.22
C ALA A 111 -4.96 -0.31 0.95
N HIS A 112 -6.29 -0.16 1.10
CA HIS A 112 -7.18 0.37 0.07
C HIS A 112 -7.55 1.82 0.42
N LEU A 113 -7.28 2.74 -0.51
CA LEU A 113 -7.44 4.18 -0.34
C LEU A 113 -8.32 4.71 -1.45
N GLU A 114 -9.59 5.01 -1.15
CA GLU A 114 -10.57 5.49 -2.12
C GLU A 114 -11.04 6.88 -1.74
N THR A 115 -10.99 7.83 -2.69
CA THR A 115 -11.44 9.23 -2.50
C THR A 115 -10.86 9.87 -1.23
N SER A 116 -9.65 9.49 -0.85
CA SER A 116 -9.07 9.79 0.45
C SER A 116 -7.91 10.80 0.35
N ASN A 117 -7.67 11.50 1.45
CA ASN A 117 -6.62 12.51 1.56
C ASN A 117 -5.57 12.05 2.57
N LEU A 118 -4.38 11.73 2.11
CA LEU A 118 -3.28 11.24 2.97
C LEU A 118 -2.07 12.14 2.84
N LYS A 119 -1.32 12.30 3.93
CA LYS A 119 -0.07 13.07 3.89
C LYS A 119 1.04 12.30 3.18
N GLU A 120 1.25 11.03 3.50
CA GLU A 120 2.35 10.20 3.02
C GLU A 120 1.99 8.73 3.23
N VAL A 121 2.49 7.84 2.37
CA VAL A 121 2.30 6.39 2.46
C VAL A 121 3.66 5.71 2.35
N ASP A 122 3.96 4.84 3.31
CA ASP A 122 5.17 4.02 3.35
C ASP A 122 4.78 2.57 3.65
N ALA A 123 5.01 1.67 2.70
CA ALA A 123 4.58 0.28 2.77
C ALA A 123 5.76 -0.65 2.50
N THR A 124 6.13 -1.49 3.46
CA THR A 124 7.28 -2.40 3.32
C THR A 124 6.91 -3.74 2.68
N GLU A 125 5.62 -4.12 2.69
CA GLU A 125 5.05 -5.34 2.12
C GLU A 125 3.51 -5.20 2.06
N GLY A 126 2.85 -6.05 1.25
CA GLY A 126 1.39 -6.00 1.04
C GLY A 126 0.98 -5.11 -0.13
N PHE A 127 -0.31 -5.02 -0.45
CA PHE A 127 -0.75 -4.15 -1.54
C PHE A 127 -1.03 -2.72 -1.08
N VAL A 128 -0.74 -1.75 -1.94
CA VAL A 128 -1.26 -0.38 -1.86
C VAL A 128 -2.13 -0.16 -3.09
N TYR A 129 -3.44 -0.03 -2.87
CA TYR A 129 -4.42 0.22 -3.92
C TYR A 129 -5.07 1.58 -3.67
N ALA A 130 -4.67 2.59 -4.44
CA ALA A 130 -5.14 3.97 -4.30
C ALA A 130 -5.95 4.39 -5.53
N VAL A 131 -7.18 4.85 -5.29
CA VAL A 131 -8.12 5.27 -6.33
C VAL A 131 -8.69 6.64 -5.97
N ASP A 132 -8.71 7.55 -6.95
CA ASP A 132 -9.31 8.88 -6.87
C ASP A 132 -8.87 9.69 -5.63
N SER A 133 -7.62 9.48 -5.19
CA SER A 133 -7.11 9.97 -3.91
C SER A 133 -6.08 11.10 -4.07
N THR A 134 -5.93 11.90 -3.01
CA THR A 134 -4.91 12.95 -2.93
C THR A 134 -3.85 12.55 -1.90
N LEU A 135 -2.62 12.38 -2.38
CA LEU A 135 -1.46 11.95 -1.60
C LEU A 135 -0.47 13.13 -1.53
N GLY A 136 -0.44 13.81 -0.38
CA GLY A 136 0.22 15.10 -0.18
C GLY A 136 1.76 15.05 -0.19
N GLY A 137 2.33 13.86 -0.11
CA GLY A 137 3.75 13.61 0.07
C GLY A 137 4.21 12.44 -0.78
N ASN A 138 5.22 11.72 -0.30
CA ASN A 138 5.74 10.57 -1.02
C ASN A 138 4.82 9.36 -0.84
N VAL A 139 4.90 8.46 -1.80
CA VAL A 139 4.34 7.11 -1.71
C VAL A 139 5.49 6.15 -2.00
N SER A 140 5.81 5.30 -1.04
CA SER A 140 6.76 4.20 -1.18
C SER A 140 6.03 2.88 -0.94
N ALA A 141 6.19 1.92 -1.84
CA ALA A 141 5.71 0.56 -1.66
C ALA A 141 6.78 -0.44 -2.08
N GLU A 142 7.06 -1.38 -1.19
CA GLU A 142 8.07 -2.42 -1.34
C GLU A 142 7.43 -3.81 -1.28
N ALA A 143 8.06 -4.79 -1.95
CA ALA A 143 7.75 -6.22 -1.83
C ALA A 143 6.24 -6.58 -1.86
N GLY A 144 5.46 -5.88 -2.67
CA GLY A 144 4.00 -5.92 -2.65
C GLY A 144 3.33 -5.77 -4.01
N GLU A 145 2.16 -5.15 -4.04
CA GLU A 145 1.45 -4.76 -5.26
C GLU A 145 1.13 -3.27 -5.17
N LEU A 146 1.56 -2.46 -6.14
CA LEU A 146 1.29 -1.03 -6.14
C LEU A 146 0.40 -0.68 -7.32
N TYR A 147 -0.78 -0.13 -7.03
CA TYR A 147 -1.71 0.32 -8.06
C TYR A 147 -2.30 1.67 -7.67
N ILE A 148 -2.09 2.68 -8.52
CA ILE A 148 -2.62 4.03 -8.32
C ILE A 148 -3.41 4.44 -9.56
N SER A 149 -4.67 4.84 -9.36
CA SER A 149 -5.55 5.31 -10.43
C SER A 149 -6.26 6.61 -10.06
N GLY A 150 -6.47 7.49 -11.04
CA GLY A 150 -7.28 8.72 -10.88
C GLY A 150 -6.77 9.69 -9.81
N SER A 151 -5.50 9.55 -9.39
CA SER A 151 -5.02 10.15 -8.15
C SER A 151 -4.05 11.32 -8.41
N THR A 152 -3.78 12.10 -7.36
CA THR A 152 -2.76 13.16 -7.40
C THR A 152 -1.75 13.00 -6.28
N LEU A 153 -0.47 13.01 -6.64
CA LEU A 153 0.67 12.90 -5.73
C LEU A 153 1.46 14.20 -5.77
N SER A 154 1.63 14.84 -4.62
CA SER A 154 2.47 16.05 -4.53
C SER A 154 3.94 15.74 -4.32
N GLY A 155 4.28 14.55 -3.81
CA GLY A 155 5.65 14.05 -3.71
C GLY A 155 6.02 13.08 -4.83
N SER A 156 7.00 12.22 -4.53
CA SER A 156 7.48 11.18 -5.44
C SER A 156 6.73 9.87 -5.24
N LEU A 157 6.72 9.04 -6.28
CA LEU A 157 6.17 7.68 -6.26
C LEU A 157 7.30 6.68 -6.45
N THR A 158 7.41 5.73 -5.53
CA THR A 158 8.40 4.65 -5.57
C THR A 158 7.69 3.32 -5.42
N GLY A 159 7.91 2.42 -6.37
CA GLY A 159 7.65 1.00 -6.20
C GLY A 159 8.95 0.23 -6.36
N ASP A 160 9.39 -0.47 -5.31
CA ASP A 160 10.68 -1.16 -5.28
C ASP A 160 10.52 -2.65 -4.92
N GLY A 161 10.94 -3.53 -5.80
CA GLY A 161 10.83 -4.97 -5.60
C GLY A 161 9.38 -5.47 -5.52
N ASN A 162 8.41 -4.73 -6.07
CA ASN A 162 7.01 -5.16 -6.08
C ASN A 162 6.79 -6.31 -7.07
N GLN A 163 5.63 -6.94 -6.99
CA GLN A 163 5.10 -7.71 -8.10
C GLN A 163 4.90 -6.78 -9.30
N TYR A 164 4.18 -5.68 -9.11
CA TYR A 164 4.02 -4.65 -10.13
C TYR A 164 3.78 -3.28 -9.50
N SER A 165 3.99 -2.24 -10.31
CA SER A 165 3.73 -0.85 -9.98
C SER A 165 3.00 -0.21 -11.17
N ASP A 166 1.71 0.00 -10.99
CA ASP A 166 0.79 0.46 -12.01
C ASP A 166 0.26 1.84 -11.68
N VAL A 167 0.29 2.72 -12.67
CA VAL A 167 -0.09 4.12 -12.55
C VAL A 167 -0.98 4.49 -13.73
N TYR A 168 -2.24 4.81 -13.44
CA TYR A 168 -3.27 5.13 -14.40
C TYR A 168 -3.89 6.49 -14.09
N ASP A 169 -4.14 7.32 -15.10
CA ASP A 169 -4.85 8.61 -14.95
C ASP A 169 -4.40 9.43 -13.72
N THR A 170 -3.10 9.45 -13.47
CA THR A 170 -2.53 9.94 -12.21
C THR A 170 -1.49 11.01 -12.48
N THR A 171 -1.49 12.05 -11.64
CA THR A 171 -0.47 13.10 -11.67
C THR A 171 0.52 12.92 -10.52
N VAL A 172 1.80 12.73 -10.85
CA VAL A 172 2.93 12.69 -9.91
C VAL A 172 3.77 13.95 -10.08
N LYS A 173 3.75 14.86 -9.10
CA LYS A 173 4.55 16.09 -9.16
C LYS A 173 6.05 15.85 -8.96
N GLY A 174 6.39 14.86 -8.13
CA GLY A 174 7.77 14.46 -7.85
C GLY A 174 8.34 13.51 -8.90
N ALA A 175 9.33 12.72 -8.49
CA ALA A 175 9.92 11.68 -9.32
C ALA A 175 9.07 10.40 -9.31
N LEU A 176 9.26 9.56 -10.33
CA LEU A 176 8.70 8.21 -10.40
C LEU A 176 9.84 7.20 -10.46
N THR A 177 9.87 6.24 -9.54
CA THR A 177 10.80 5.11 -9.57
C THR A 177 10.03 3.80 -9.53
N VAL A 178 10.27 2.94 -10.52
CA VAL A 178 9.78 1.57 -10.58
C VAL A 178 10.99 0.66 -10.75
N ASN A 179 11.37 -0.04 -9.69
CA ASN A 179 12.63 -0.75 -9.62
C ASN A 179 12.43 -2.20 -9.21
N GLY A 180 13.06 -3.14 -9.92
CA GLY A 180 13.11 -4.54 -9.50
C GLY A 180 11.76 -5.28 -9.52
N ASN A 181 10.74 -4.78 -10.22
CA ASN A 181 9.43 -5.43 -10.21
C ASN A 181 9.40 -6.74 -11.02
N THR A 182 8.79 -7.78 -10.47
CA THR A 182 8.80 -9.12 -11.07
C THR A 182 7.81 -9.31 -12.23
N LEU A 183 6.70 -8.57 -12.22
CA LEU A 183 5.68 -8.49 -13.29
C LEU A 183 5.65 -7.09 -13.95
N GLY A 184 6.72 -6.31 -13.74
CA GLY A 184 6.95 -5.01 -14.34
C GLY A 184 5.98 -3.92 -13.88
N GLY A 185 5.34 -3.22 -14.81
CA GLY A 185 4.53 -2.05 -14.49
C GLY A 185 3.95 -1.33 -15.70
N VAL A 186 2.89 -0.56 -15.44
CA VAL A 186 2.20 0.28 -16.41
C VAL A 186 2.25 1.73 -15.98
N PHE A 187 2.51 2.61 -16.94
CA PHE A 187 2.29 4.04 -16.80
C PHE A 187 1.40 4.51 -17.93
N CYS A 188 0.15 4.82 -17.62
CA CYS A 188 -0.86 5.06 -18.62
C CYS A 188 -1.69 6.32 -18.33
N ALA A 189 -1.93 7.14 -19.37
CA ALA A 189 -2.71 8.38 -19.29
C ALA A 189 -2.29 9.26 -18.11
N SER A 190 -1.01 9.18 -17.71
CA SER A 190 -0.50 9.74 -16.47
C SER A 190 0.58 10.77 -16.74
N GLU A 191 0.82 11.64 -15.76
CA GLU A 191 1.81 12.70 -15.83
C GLU A 191 2.81 12.57 -14.68
N VAL A 192 4.10 12.57 -14.98
CA VAL A 192 5.16 12.70 -13.98
C VAL A 192 5.99 13.94 -14.30
N TYR A 193 6.08 14.87 -13.36
CA TYR A 193 6.76 16.15 -13.58
C TYR A 193 8.25 16.10 -13.23
N GLY A 194 8.65 15.23 -12.30
CA GLY A 194 10.05 14.92 -12.02
C GLY A 194 10.67 13.97 -13.05
N ALA A 195 11.86 13.46 -12.72
CA ALA A 195 12.49 12.40 -13.48
C ALA A 195 11.76 11.06 -13.23
N ALA A 196 11.72 10.22 -14.26
CA ALA A 196 11.17 8.87 -14.18
C ALA A 196 12.26 7.83 -14.42
N LYS A 197 12.23 6.76 -13.62
CA LYS A 197 13.17 5.63 -13.70
C LYS A 197 12.41 4.31 -13.67
N TYR A 198 12.68 3.47 -14.64
CA TYR A 198 12.28 2.06 -14.70
C TYR A 198 13.54 1.21 -14.80
N ALA A 199 13.93 0.53 -13.72
CA ALA A 199 15.15 -0.26 -13.71
C ALA A 199 15.01 -1.67 -13.15
N GLY A 200 15.72 -2.64 -13.72
CA GLY A 200 15.75 -4.01 -13.18
C GLY A 200 14.40 -4.74 -13.19
N ASN A 201 13.41 -4.27 -13.97
CA ASN A 201 12.08 -4.88 -14.01
C ASN A 201 12.03 -6.05 -14.99
N ALA A 202 11.16 -7.01 -14.69
CA ALA A 202 10.93 -8.22 -15.48
C ALA A 202 9.52 -8.24 -16.12
N ASP A 203 9.29 -9.26 -16.94
CA ASP A 203 8.03 -9.54 -17.66
C ASP A 203 7.61 -8.45 -18.67
N ASN A 204 6.88 -7.41 -18.25
CA ASN A 204 6.32 -6.40 -19.16
C ASN A 204 6.39 -4.98 -18.59
N LEU A 205 6.87 -4.03 -19.39
CA LEU A 205 6.80 -2.60 -19.10
C LEU A 205 6.02 -1.88 -20.21
N GLN A 206 4.89 -1.27 -19.84
CA GLN A 206 4.06 -0.49 -20.75
C GLN A 206 4.08 0.98 -20.35
N LEU A 207 4.84 1.78 -21.08
CA LEU A 207 5.03 3.21 -20.83
C LEU A 207 4.24 4.01 -21.87
N GLY A 208 2.96 4.21 -21.57
CA GLY A 208 1.97 4.76 -22.49
C GLY A 208 1.56 3.80 -23.61
N GLY A 209 0.56 4.21 -24.40
CA GLY A 209 0.12 3.52 -25.61
C GLY A 209 -0.56 2.18 -25.36
N GLU A 210 -1.23 1.67 -26.40
CA GLU A 210 -1.83 0.35 -26.36
C GLU A 210 -0.75 -0.72 -26.21
N GLY A 211 -0.94 -1.66 -25.29
CA GLY A 211 0.09 -2.64 -24.99
C GLY A 211 -0.46 -3.97 -24.47
N LEU A 212 0.47 -4.84 -24.09
CA LEU A 212 0.18 -6.21 -23.65
C LEU A 212 -0.59 -6.27 -22.33
N LEU A 213 -0.44 -5.25 -21.47
CA LEU A 213 -1.02 -5.22 -20.13
C LEU A 213 -2.36 -4.48 -20.07
N GLY A 214 -2.75 -3.76 -21.13
CA GLY A 214 -4.04 -3.10 -21.19
C GLY A 214 -4.12 -2.04 -22.28
N SER A 215 -5.33 -1.50 -22.47
CA SER A 215 -5.53 -0.34 -23.34
C SER A 215 -5.07 0.94 -22.63
N CYS A 216 -4.36 1.80 -23.36
CA CYS A 216 -3.96 3.11 -22.89
C CYS A 216 -4.25 4.17 -23.95
N ALA A 217 -5.52 4.56 -24.01
CA ALA A 217 -5.99 5.54 -24.99
C ALA A 217 -5.41 6.95 -24.73
N GLY A 218 -5.17 7.30 -23.47
CA GLY A 218 -4.62 8.60 -23.07
C GLY A 218 -3.10 8.67 -23.27
N ALA A 219 -2.63 9.84 -23.72
CA ALA A 219 -1.20 10.09 -23.83
C ALA A 219 -0.55 10.19 -22.44
N SER A 220 0.66 9.63 -22.29
CA SER A 220 1.44 9.73 -21.05
C SER A 220 2.49 10.84 -21.15
N TYR A 221 2.79 11.52 -20.05
CA TYR A 221 3.70 12.66 -20.03
C TYR A 221 4.80 12.49 -18.99
N PHE A 222 6.05 12.56 -19.46
CA PHE A 222 7.26 12.60 -18.65
C PHE A 222 7.90 13.99 -18.76
N GLY A 223 7.73 14.81 -17.73
CA GLY A 223 8.23 16.18 -17.65
C GLY A 223 9.74 16.27 -17.51
N GLY A 224 10.36 15.31 -16.81
CA GLY A 224 11.80 15.18 -16.67
C GLY A 224 12.43 14.22 -17.68
N ASN A 225 13.63 13.73 -17.33
CA ASN A 225 14.28 12.65 -18.05
C ASN A 225 13.58 11.31 -17.76
N LEU A 226 13.56 10.42 -18.74
CA LEU A 226 13.11 9.04 -18.59
C LEU A 226 14.32 8.10 -18.71
N ALA A 227 14.56 7.30 -17.68
CA ALA A 227 15.54 6.22 -17.70
C ALA A 227 14.81 4.88 -17.70
N VAL A 228 15.09 4.04 -18.68
CA VAL A 228 14.64 2.64 -18.78
C VAL A 228 15.90 1.81 -18.88
N THR A 229 16.37 1.24 -17.78
CA THR A 229 17.70 0.63 -17.71
C THR A 229 17.72 -0.77 -17.10
N ASP A 230 18.55 -1.65 -17.63
CA ASP A 230 18.82 -2.96 -17.02
C ASP A 230 17.56 -3.82 -16.82
N ASN A 231 16.53 -3.63 -17.66
CA ASN A 231 15.29 -4.39 -17.57
C ASN A 231 15.38 -5.68 -18.42
N THR A 232 14.84 -6.77 -17.88
CA THR A 232 14.58 -8.02 -18.64
C THR A 232 13.15 -8.11 -19.15
N ALA A 233 12.34 -7.08 -18.85
CA ALA A 233 10.98 -6.93 -19.32
C ALA A 233 10.90 -6.62 -20.82
N LYS A 234 9.80 -7.05 -21.45
CA LYS A 234 9.39 -6.52 -22.76
C LYS A 234 8.91 -5.08 -22.56
N ALA A 235 9.81 -4.13 -22.80
CA ALA A 235 9.54 -2.71 -22.58
C ALA A 235 9.08 -2.01 -23.87
N VAL A 236 7.97 -1.29 -23.77
CA VAL A 236 7.44 -0.44 -24.84
C VAL A 236 7.22 0.98 -24.30
N LEU A 237 7.69 1.97 -25.05
CA LEU A 237 7.36 3.38 -24.87
C LEU A 237 6.57 3.85 -26.09
N ASP A 238 5.28 4.12 -25.93
CA ASP A 238 4.42 4.60 -27.02
C ASP A 238 3.35 5.57 -26.51
N ASN A 239 2.75 6.36 -27.42
CA ASN A 239 1.78 7.42 -27.09
C ASN A 239 2.19 8.26 -25.87
N ALA A 240 3.48 8.58 -25.79
CA ALA A 240 4.09 9.22 -24.64
C ALA A 240 4.97 10.39 -25.07
N ILE A 241 5.00 11.43 -24.25
CA ILE A 241 5.83 12.61 -24.46
C ILE A 241 6.89 12.64 -23.38
N VAL A 242 8.17 12.50 -23.76
CA VAL A 242 9.31 12.71 -22.89
C VAL A 242 9.90 14.09 -23.18
N ARG A 243 9.72 15.03 -22.24
CA ARG A 243 10.21 16.40 -22.38
C ARG A 243 11.72 16.49 -22.13
N GLY A 244 12.27 15.66 -21.25
CA GLY A 244 13.70 15.50 -21.07
C GLY A 244 14.35 14.56 -22.11
N GLY A 245 15.49 14.00 -21.75
CA GLY A 245 16.15 12.93 -22.50
C GLY A 245 15.64 11.53 -22.15
N LEU A 246 15.92 10.57 -23.03
CA LEU A 246 15.66 9.15 -22.84
C LEU A 246 17.00 8.42 -22.68
N THR A 247 17.14 7.63 -21.60
CA THR A 247 18.24 6.68 -21.42
C THR A 247 17.68 5.25 -21.48
N ALA A 248 18.15 4.46 -22.45
CA ALA A 248 17.68 3.11 -22.75
C ALA A 248 18.88 2.14 -22.82
N THR A 249 19.51 1.84 -21.69
CA THR A 249 20.76 1.05 -21.63
C THR A 249 20.57 -0.25 -20.88
N GLY A 250 21.21 -1.34 -21.33
CA GLY A 250 21.21 -2.61 -20.59
C GLY A 250 19.89 -3.37 -20.60
N ASN A 251 18.91 -2.97 -21.41
CA ASN A 251 17.64 -3.70 -21.53
C ASN A 251 17.79 -4.90 -22.47
N ASP A 252 17.23 -6.05 -22.07
CA ASP A 252 17.16 -7.26 -22.89
C ASP A 252 15.76 -7.91 -22.76
N PRO A 253 14.88 -7.77 -23.77
CA PRO A 253 15.13 -7.13 -25.06
C PRO A 253 15.28 -5.60 -24.96
N VAL A 254 15.89 -5.00 -25.99
CA VAL A 254 16.03 -3.53 -26.09
C VAL A 254 14.66 -2.84 -26.06
N LEU A 255 14.61 -1.61 -25.51
CA LEU A 255 13.37 -0.82 -25.43
C LEU A 255 12.79 -0.58 -26.83
N VAL A 256 11.51 -0.92 -27.01
CA VAL A 256 10.75 -0.60 -28.22
C VAL A 256 10.14 0.79 -28.08
N VAL A 257 10.46 1.68 -29.03
CA VAL A 257 9.88 3.03 -29.10
C VAL A 257 8.85 3.06 -30.22
N GLY A 258 7.60 3.31 -29.85
CA GLY A 258 6.46 3.38 -30.75
C GLY A 258 6.36 4.67 -31.55
N GLU A 259 5.56 4.63 -32.61
CA GLU A 259 5.42 5.73 -33.58
C GLU A 259 4.83 7.00 -32.95
N LEU A 260 4.09 6.87 -31.85
CA LEU A 260 3.46 8.00 -31.16
C LEU A 260 4.32 8.54 -30.01
N ALA A 261 5.45 7.89 -29.70
CA ALA A 261 6.40 8.40 -28.73
C ALA A 261 7.12 9.65 -29.26
N ARG A 262 7.22 10.68 -28.41
CA ARG A 262 7.88 11.95 -28.72
C ARG A 262 8.92 12.25 -27.65
N ILE A 263 10.19 12.03 -27.97
CA ILE A 263 11.32 12.40 -27.12
C ILE A 263 11.89 13.75 -27.59
N ARG A 264 11.97 14.73 -26.69
CA ARG A 264 12.46 16.08 -27.00
C ARG A 264 13.96 16.22 -26.77
N GLY A 265 14.51 15.56 -25.77
CA GLY A 265 15.93 15.58 -25.43
C GLY A 265 16.74 14.51 -26.17
N THR A 266 17.99 14.33 -25.74
CA THR A 266 18.89 13.30 -26.26
C THR A 266 18.39 11.90 -25.94
N VAL A 267 18.50 11.00 -26.90
CA VAL A 267 18.32 9.55 -26.69
C VAL A 267 19.69 8.91 -26.55
N THR A 268 19.91 8.17 -25.46
CA THR A 268 21.16 7.44 -25.16
C THR A 268 20.84 5.95 -24.99
N GLY A 269 21.65 5.07 -25.57
CA GLY A 269 21.45 3.62 -25.51
C GLY A 269 20.78 3.04 -26.75
N GLU A 270 20.38 1.78 -26.67
CA GLU A 270 19.85 1.01 -27.79
C GLU A 270 18.32 0.96 -27.72
N THR A 271 17.67 1.26 -28.84
CA THR A 271 16.21 1.22 -28.99
C THR A 271 15.83 0.57 -30.32
N ALA A 272 14.70 -0.11 -30.36
CA ALA A 272 14.08 -0.61 -31.59
C ALA A 272 12.84 0.21 -31.95
N ALA A 273 12.55 0.38 -33.24
CA ALA A 273 11.28 0.94 -33.70
C ALA A 273 10.21 -0.15 -33.83
N VAL A 274 8.94 0.23 -33.65
CA VAL A 274 7.79 -0.64 -33.96
C VAL A 274 7.82 -0.95 -35.47
N GLY A 275 8.21 -2.18 -35.81
CA GLY A 275 8.47 -2.59 -37.20
C GLY A 275 9.66 -3.54 -37.35
N ALA A 276 10.57 -3.57 -36.38
CA ALA A 276 11.58 -4.61 -36.26
C ALA A 276 10.99 -5.82 -35.50
N SER A 277 10.24 -6.66 -36.22
CA SER A 277 9.72 -7.97 -35.76
C SER A 277 8.68 -7.95 -34.64
N SER A 278 7.41 -7.63 -34.94
CA SER A 278 6.30 -7.93 -34.02
C SER A 278 4.94 -8.17 -34.69
N SER A 279 4.93 -8.64 -35.93
CA SER A 279 3.88 -9.58 -36.34
C SER A 279 4.36 -10.97 -35.91
N LEU A 280 3.48 -11.77 -35.26
CA LEU A 280 3.70 -13.16 -34.85
C LEU A 280 4.33 -13.35 -33.44
N SER A 281 3.59 -13.02 -32.37
CA SER A 281 3.32 -13.96 -31.25
C SER A 281 2.74 -13.24 -30.03
N ALA A 282 1.43 -13.03 -30.05
CA ALA A 282 0.65 -13.03 -28.82
C ALA A 282 -0.69 -13.69 -29.15
N ARG A 283 -0.77 -15.00 -28.91
CA ARG A 283 -2.07 -15.59 -28.58
C ARG A 283 -2.49 -14.88 -27.30
N LYS A 284 -3.37 -13.90 -27.49
CA LYS A 284 -3.97 -12.99 -26.53
C LYS A 284 -4.35 -13.75 -25.25
N ALA A 285 -3.45 -13.83 -24.28
CA ALA A 285 -3.88 -13.80 -22.90
C ALA A 285 -4.67 -12.49 -22.77
N ALA A 286 -5.86 -12.52 -22.17
CA ALA A 286 -6.55 -11.29 -21.87
C ALA A 286 -5.60 -10.38 -21.08
N PRO A 287 -5.64 -9.05 -21.27
CA PRO A 287 -4.92 -8.13 -20.38
C PRO A 287 -5.19 -8.53 -18.93
N GLN A 288 -4.15 -8.63 -18.11
CA GLN A 288 -4.34 -8.83 -16.68
C GLN A 288 -4.97 -7.54 -16.14
N ASP A 289 -6.26 -7.59 -15.79
CA ASP A 289 -6.93 -6.46 -15.16
C ASP A 289 -6.56 -6.41 -13.68
N ARG A 290 -5.30 -6.04 -13.42
CA ARG A 290 -4.70 -6.02 -12.07
C ARG A 290 -5.46 -5.07 -11.14
N GLY A 291 -6.07 -4.02 -11.69
CA GLY A 291 -6.96 -3.12 -10.96
C GLY A 291 -8.23 -3.84 -10.49
N ALA A 292 -8.92 -4.57 -11.39
CA ALA A 292 -10.09 -5.35 -11.00
C ALA A 292 -9.76 -6.49 -10.02
N ASP A 293 -8.61 -7.14 -10.18
CA ASP A 293 -8.15 -8.19 -9.26
C ASP A 293 -7.89 -7.63 -7.85
N LEU A 294 -7.18 -6.49 -7.74
CA LEU A 294 -6.98 -5.79 -6.46
C LEU A 294 -8.29 -5.28 -5.86
N ALA A 295 -9.18 -4.72 -6.68
CA ALA A 295 -10.51 -4.30 -6.22
C ALA A 295 -11.31 -5.47 -5.66
N GLY A 296 -11.26 -6.64 -6.31
CA GLY A 296 -11.89 -7.86 -5.82
C GLY A 296 -11.29 -8.33 -4.49
N LYS A 297 -9.95 -8.30 -4.38
CA LYS A 297 -9.22 -8.66 -3.14
C LYS A 297 -9.56 -7.72 -1.98
N ALA A 298 -9.52 -6.41 -2.21
CA ALA A 298 -9.89 -5.38 -1.24
C ALA A 298 -11.35 -5.51 -0.81
N ALA A 299 -12.28 -5.63 -1.76
CA ALA A 299 -13.70 -5.79 -1.48
C ALA A 299 -14.00 -7.05 -0.66
N ALA A 300 -13.33 -8.17 -0.95
CA ALA A 300 -13.50 -9.41 -0.19
C ALA A 300 -13.05 -9.26 1.26
N ARG A 301 -11.87 -8.68 1.52
CA ARG A 301 -11.36 -8.46 2.88
C ARG A 301 -12.22 -7.44 3.63
N ALA A 302 -12.62 -6.35 2.98
CA ALA A 302 -13.48 -5.34 3.56
C ALA A 302 -14.88 -5.89 3.91
N ALA A 303 -15.43 -6.79 3.10
CA ALA A 303 -16.70 -7.45 3.39
C ALA A 303 -16.60 -8.36 4.63
N ALA A 304 -15.52 -9.14 4.74
CA ALA A 304 -15.25 -9.95 5.94
C ALA A 304 -15.09 -9.08 7.19
N ALA A 305 -14.26 -8.03 7.12
CA ALA A 305 -14.05 -7.09 8.21
C ALA A 305 -15.36 -6.44 8.70
N ARG A 306 -16.21 -5.99 7.77
CA ARG A 306 -17.53 -5.42 8.12
C ARG A 306 -18.45 -6.46 8.77
N ALA A 307 -18.44 -7.71 8.30
CA ALA A 307 -19.23 -8.79 8.91
C ALA A 307 -18.78 -9.09 10.34
N ASP A 308 -17.47 -9.23 10.55
CA ASP A 308 -16.88 -9.50 11.86
C ASP A 308 -17.12 -8.36 12.86
N ALA A 309 -16.99 -7.11 12.39
CA ALA A 309 -17.30 -5.94 13.20
C ALA A 309 -18.79 -5.89 13.58
N HIS A 310 -19.68 -6.18 12.63
CA HIS A 310 -21.12 -6.23 12.90
C HIS A 310 -21.49 -7.32 13.91
N GLU A 311 -20.87 -8.51 13.81
CA GLU A 311 -21.05 -9.60 14.77
C GLU A 311 -20.57 -9.21 16.18
N ALA A 312 -19.46 -8.47 16.27
CA ALA A 312 -18.97 -7.93 17.54
C ALA A 312 -19.87 -6.83 18.14
N GLY A 313 -20.78 -6.26 17.34
CA GLY A 313 -21.76 -5.27 17.76
C GLY A 313 -21.19 -3.86 17.82
N ARG A 314 -21.81 -2.98 18.61
CA ARG A 314 -21.37 -1.58 18.73
C ARG A 314 -20.06 -1.49 19.48
N SER A 315 -19.08 -0.78 18.91
CA SER A 315 -17.87 -0.41 19.60
C SER A 315 -18.15 0.56 20.77
N HIS A 316 -17.31 0.52 21.80
CA HIS A 316 -17.41 1.37 22.99
C HIS A 316 -16.64 2.71 22.83
N LEU A 317 -16.76 3.34 21.66
CA LEU A 317 -16.11 4.63 21.33
C LEU A 317 -16.89 5.86 21.82
#